data_AF-A0A377M2Q4-F1
#
_entry.id   AF-A0A377M2Q4-F1
#
_cell.length_a   1.000
_cell.length_b   1.000
_cell.length_c   1.000
_cell.angle_alpha   90.00
_cell.angle_beta   90.00
_cell.angle_gamma   90.00
#
_symmetry.space_group_name_H-M   'P 1'
#
loop_
_entity.id
_entity.type
_entity.pdbx_description
1 polymer ?
#
loop_
_entity_poly.entity_id
_entity_poly.type
_entity_poly.pdbx_seq_one_letter_code
_entity_poly.pdbx_strand_id
1 'polypeptide(L)'
;MDNVIRPILIRMGADLPLILILSGVIGGLIAFGMIGLFIGPVLLAVTWRLFSAWVHEVPPPGTDPDVILERTRRAGRRRIRSKRDCRVALTLTRPTFSPAILKCC
;
A
#
# COMPACT_ATOMS: atom_id res chain seq x y z
N MET A 1 16.22 20.29 8.17
CA MET A 1 15.46 21.02 7.10
C MET A 1 14.62 20.06 6.26
N ASP A 2 15.09 18.82 6.13
CA ASP A 2 14.49 17.55 5.70
C ASP A 2 13.14 17.12 6.35
N ASN A 3 12.74 17.71 7.49
CA ASN A 3 11.42 17.48 8.11
C ASN A 3 10.30 18.42 7.64
N VAL A 4 10.61 19.46 6.86
CA VAL A 4 9.62 20.41 6.31
C VAL A 4 9.15 19.98 4.92
N ILE A 5 10.00 19.26 4.19
CA ILE A 5 9.74 18.79 2.82
C ILE A 5 8.75 17.59 2.84
N ARG A 6 8.84 16.72 3.85
CA ARG A 6 7.94 15.56 4.03
C ARG A 6 6.45 15.93 4.15
N PRO A 7 6.03 16.92 4.99
CA PRO A 7 4.61 17.28 5.10
C PRO A 7 4.06 17.98 3.85
N ILE A 8 4.89 18.66 3.05
CA ILE A 8 4.46 19.36 1.84
C ILE A 8 4.05 18.38 0.72
N LEU A 9 4.77 17.27 0.55
CA LEU A 9 4.42 16.25 -0.44
C LEU A 9 3.11 15.50 -0.09
N ILE A 10 2.78 15.38 1.20
CA ILE A 10 1.55 14.71 1.66
C ILE A 10 0.35 15.66 1.62
N ARG A 11 0.56 16.95 1.92
CA ARG A 11 -0.49 17.98 1.85
C ARG A 11 -1.02 18.16 0.42
N MET A 12 -0.15 18.11 -0.60
CA MET A 12 -0.61 18.20 -2.00
C MET A 12 -1.63 17.12 -2.39
N GLY A 13 -1.56 15.92 -1.79
CA GLY A 13 -2.54 14.86 -2.06
C GLY A 13 -3.89 15.04 -1.36
N ALA A 14 -3.89 15.66 -0.17
CA ALA A 14 -5.09 15.84 0.65
C ALA A 14 -5.89 17.10 0.28
N ASP A 15 -5.23 18.15 -0.20
CA ASP A 15 -5.88 19.40 -0.63
C ASP A 15 -6.42 19.33 -2.07
N LEU A 16 -5.97 18.35 -2.87
CA LEU A 16 -6.45 18.10 -4.24
C LEU A 16 -7.95 17.76 -4.32
N PRO A 17 -8.51 16.81 -3.53
CA PRO A 17 -9.93 16.46 -3.62
C PRO A 17 -10.86 17.61 -3.24
N LEU A 18 -10.47 18.46 -2.28
CA LEU A 18 -11.27 19.63 -1.90
C LEU A 18 -11.34 20.65 -3.04
N ILE A 19 -10.19 21.02 -3.61
CA ILE A 19 -10.10 21.96 -4.75
C ILE A 19 -10.88 21.42 -5.95
N LEU A 20 -10.77 20.11 -6.23
CA LEU A 20 -11.46 19.46 -7.35
C LEU A 20 -12.98 19.59 -7.20
N ILE A 21 -13.52 19.30 -6.01
CA ILE A 21 -14.97 19.38 -5.75
C ILE A 21 -15.48 20.81 -5.87
N LEU A 22 -14.77 21.78 -5.28
CA LEU A 22 -15.15 23.19 -5.38
C LEU A 22 -15.14 23.67 -6.83
N SER A 23 -14.09 23.35 -7.60
CA SER A 23 -14.02 23.69 -9.02
C SER A 23 -15.12 23.03 -9.85
N GLY A 24 -15.50 21.79 -9.53
CA GLY A 24 -16.55 21.04 -10.22
C GLY A 24 -17.94 21.62 -9.96
N VAL A 25 -18.24 21.99 -8.72
CA VAL A 25 -19.53 22.61 -8.37
C VAL A 25 -19.63 24.03 -8.91
N ILE A 26 -18.57 24.84 -8.77
CA ILE A 26 -18.55 26.23 -9.29
C ILE A 26 -18.62 26.22 -10.83
N GLY A 27 -17.84 25.36 -11.49
CA GLY A 27 -17.87 25.22 -12.95
C GLY A 27 -19.21 24.67 -13.46
N GLY A 28 -19.81 23.72 -12.74
CA GLY A 28 -21.14 23.21 -13.03
C GLY A 28 -22.21 24.29 -12.92
N LEU A 29 -22.16 25.11 -11.87
CA LEU A 29 -23.10 26.21 -11.66
C LEU A 29 -23.01 27.26 -12.79
N ILE A 30 -21.80 27.55 -13.26
CA ILE A 30 -21.58 28.54 -14.33
C ILE A 30 -22.04 27.97 -15.70
N ALA A 31 -21.77 26.69 -15.98
CA ALA A 31 -22.10 26.08 -17.27
C ALA A 31 -23.59 25.73 -17.44
N PHE A 32 -24.22 25.17 -16.39
CA PHE A 32 -25.58 24.61 -16.46
C PHE A 32 -26.50 25.07 -15.31
N GLY A 33 -26.07 26.01 -14.47
CA GLY A 33 -26.88 26.50 -13.34
C GLY A 33 -27.11 25.42 -12.28
N MET A 34 -28.36 25.26 -11.85
CA MET A 34 -28.77 24.30 -10.82
C MET A 34 -28.49 22.84 -11.21
N ILE A 35 -28.62 22.50 -12.50
CA ILE A 35 -28.38 21.14 -12.99
C ILE A 35 -26.90 20.76 -12.84
N GLY A 36 -26.01 21.74 -12.99
CA GLY A 36 -24.58 21.56 -12.81
C GLY A 36 -24.17 21.21 -11.38
N LEU A 37 -25.03 21.46 -10.37
CA LEU A 37 -24.77 21.03 -8.99
C LEU A 37 -24.89 19.50 -8.84
N PHE A 38 -25.72 18.85 -9.67
CA PHE A 38 -25.82 17.39 -9.72
C PHE A 38 -24.78 16.79 -10.66
N ILE A 39 -24.62 17.36 -11.85
CA ILE A 39 -23.70 16.84 -12.87
C ILE A 39 -22.23 17.06 -12.46
N GLY A 40 -21.90 18.18 -11.82
CA GLY A 40 -20.53 18.52 -11.42
C GLY A 40 -19.86 17.44 -10.57
N PRO A 41 -20.42 17.07 -9.39
CA PRO A 41 -19.86 16.02 -8.55
C PRO A 41 -19.83 14.64 -9.22
N VAL A 42 -20.85 14.30 -10.01
CA VAL A 42 -20.92 13.00 -10.72
C VAL A 42 -19.82 12.89 -11.76
N LEU A 43 -19.65 13.91 -12.62
CA LEU A 43 -18.63 13.93 -13.66
C LEU A 43 -17.23 13.89 -13.03
N LEU A 44 -17.02 14.69 -11.98
CA LEU A 44 -15.77 14.75 -11.25
C LEU A 44 -15.39 13.39 -10.63
N ALA A 45 -16.36 12.67 -10.06
CA ALA A 45 -16.13 11.34 -9.50
C ALA A 45 -15.71 10.35 -10.59
N VAL A 46 -16.39 10.33 -11.74
CA VAL A 46 -16.04 9.44 -12.85
C VAL A 46 -14.66 9.77 -13.41
N THR A 47 -14.37 11.04 -13.68
CA THR A 47 -13.07 11.50 -14.16
C THR A 47 -11.96 11.17 -13.16
N TRP A 48 -12.18 11.41 -11.86
CA TRP A 48 -11.20 11.05 -10.83
C TRP A 48 -10.94 9.56 -10.78
N ARG A 49 -11.98 8.72 -10.91
CA ARG A 49 -11.82 7.27 -10.95
C ARG A 49 -11.04 6.81 -12.18
N LEU A 50 -11.31 7.39 -13.34
CA LEU A 50 -10.60 7.08 -14.59
C LEU A 50 -9.14 7.54 -14.55
N PHE A 51 -8.92 8.78 -14.10
CA PHE A 51 -7.59 9.35 -13.92
C PHE A 51 -6.79 8.58 -12.88
N SER A 52 -7.42 8.21 -11.75
CA SER A 52 -6.81 7.36 -10.73
C SER A 52 -6.44 6.01 -11.31
N ALA A 53 -7.29 5.37 -12.11
CA ALA A 53 -6.98 4.08 -12.74
C ALA A 53 -5.78 4.19 -13.68
N TRP A 54 -5.67 5.30 -14.43
CA TRP A 54 -4.53 5.57 -15.31
C TRP A 54 -3.24 5.84 -14.54
N VAL A 55 -3.29 6.67 -13.49
CA VAL A 55 -2.11 6.98 -12.66
C VAL A 55 -1.68 5.79 -11.81
N HIS A 56 -2.62 4.99 -11.28
CA HIS A 56 -2.31 3.84 -10.42
C HIS A 56 -1.82 2.60 -11.18
N GLU A 57 -1.75 2.65 -12.51
CA GLU A 57 -0.95 1.69 -13.29
C GLU A 57 0.55 1.80 -12.94
N VAL A 58 0.99 2.96 -12.44
CA VAL A 58 2.23 3.11 -11.69
C VAL A 58 1.86 3.03 -10.21
N PRO A 59 2.06 1.89 -9.52
CA PRO A 59 1.71 1.77 -8.12
C PRO A 59 2.47 2.85 -7.34
N PRO A 60 1.77 3.83 -6.74
CA PRO A 60 2.39 4.67 -5.74
C PRO A 60 2.91 3.72 -4.66
N PRO A 61 4.11 3.92 -4.09
CA PRO A 61 4.53 3.22 -2.89
C PRO A 61 3.62 3.68 -1.73
N GLY A 62 2.39 3.21 -1.74
CA GLY A 62 1.42 3.36 -0.68
C GLY A 62 1.81 2.39 0.42
N THR A 63 1.93 2.92 1.62
CA THR A 63 2.25 2.22 2.87
C THR A 63 3.75 2.04 3.10
N ASP A 64 4.31 3.05 3.76
CA ASP A 64 5.45 3.00 4.68
C ASP A 64 6.57 1.99 4.28
N PRO A 65 7.71 2.45 3.75
CA PRO A 65 8.85 1.56 3.48
C PRO A 65 9.25 0.75 4.72
N ASP A 66 8.93 1.24 5.92
CA ASP A 66 9.12 0.57 7.20
C ASP A 66 8.28 -0.71 7.35
N VAL A 67 7.06 -0.78 6.82
CA VAL A 67 6.21 -1.99 6.90
C VAL A 67 6.75 -3.08 5.96
N ILE A 68 7.23 -2.71 4.77
CA ILE A 68 7.83 -3.65 3.80
C ILE A 68 9.20 -4.12 4.31
N LEU A 69 10.00 -3.22 4.88
CA LEU A 69 11.27 -3.55 5.52
C LEU A 69 11.06 -4.48 6.73
N GLU A 70 10.03 -4.24 7.53
CA GLU A 70 9.70 -5.09 8.70
C GLU A 70 9.24 -6.49 8.27
N ARG A 71 8.42 -6.62 7.21
CA ARG A 71 8.08 -7.94 6.63
C ARG A 71 9.32 -8.70 6.16
N THR A 72 10.25 -8.01 5.49
CA THR A 72 11.51 -8.58 4.99
C THR A 72 12.47 -8.95 6.13
N ARG A 73 12.60 -8.10 7.16
CA ARG A 73 13.35 -8.38 8.40
C ARG A 73 12.78 -9.58 9.16
N ARG A 74 11.45 -9.67 9.31
CA ARG A 74 10.78 -10.81 9.94
C ARG A 74 11.00 -12.11 9.16
N ALA A 75 10.98 -12.07 7.84
CA ALA A 75 11.31 -13.22 6.99
C ALA A 75 12.77 -13.65 7.16
N GLY A 76 13.72 -12.71 7.20
CA GLY A 76 15.13 -12.99 7.47
C GLY A 76 15.37 -13.63 8.84
N ARG A 77 14.64 -13.20 9.88
CA ARG A 77 14.77 -13.74 11.24
C ARG A 77 14.30 -15.19 11.37
N ARG A 78 13.32 -15.65 10.58
CA ARG A 78 12.91 -17.07 10.57
C ARG A 78 13.96 -17.99 9.95
N ARG A 79 14.66 -17.55 8.91
CA ARG A 79 15.70 -18.34 8.23
C ARG A 79 16.89 -18.65 9.16
N ILE A 80 17.22 -17.75 10.10
CA ILE A 80 18.28 -17.95 11.10
C ILE A 80 17.85 -18.90 12.24
N ARG A 81 16.55 -19.00 12.56
CA ARG A 81 16.05 -19.99 13.54
C ARG A 81 16.11 -21.40 12.97
N SER A 82 15.68 -21.62 11.73
CA SER A 82 15.73 -22.93 11.06
C SER A 82 17.15 -23.49 10.94
N LYS A 83 18.16 -22.68 10.60
CA LYS A 83 19.55 -23.17 10.51
C LYS A 83 20.16 -23.53 11.87
N ARG A 84 19.64 -22.94 12.96
CA ARG A 84 19.98 -23.35 14.34
C ARG A 84 19.23 -24.62 14.74
N ASP A 85 17.96 -24.77 14.38
CA ASP A 85 17.19 -25.98 14.67
C ASP A 85 17.70 -27.21 13.92
N CYS A 86 18.10 -27.13 12.65
CA CYS A 86 18.78 -28.25 11.98
C CYS A 86 20.16 -28.58 12.58
N ARG A 87 20.87 -27.59 13.12
CA ARG A 87 22.15 -27.81 13.80
C ARG A 87 21.97 -28.46 15.17
N VAL A 88 20.92 -28.08 15.90
CA VAL A 88 20.57 -28.63 17.23
C VAL A 88 19.93 -30.02 17.11
N ALA A 89 19.14 -30.27 16.06
CA ALA A 89 18.56 -31.59 15.79
C ALA A 89 19.63 -32.66 15.48
N LEU A 90 20.82 -32.27 15.00
CA LEU A 90 21.91 -33.20 14.72
C LEU A 90 22.73 -33.59 15.97
N THR A 91 22.55 -32.88 17.10
CA THR A 91 23.40 -33.05 18.30
C THR A 91 22.72 -33.77 19.47
N LEU A 92 21.44 -34.12 19.37
CA LEU A 92 20.72 -34.86 20.42
C LEU A 92 20.15 -36.18 19.89
N THR A 93 20.89 -37.26 20.18
CA THR A 93 20.37 -38.60 20.58
C THR A 93 19.48 -39.42 19.63
N ARG A 94 20.16 -40.27 18.82
CA ARG A 94 19.99 -41.73 18.58
C ARG A 94 18.56 -42.36 18.34
N PRO A 95 18.41 -43.70 18.19
CA PRO A 95 18.05 -44.31 16.91
C PRO A 95 16.80 -45.21 17.06
N THR A 96 15.62 -44.72 16.73
CA THR A 96 14.47 -45.60 16.48
C THR A 96 13.82 -45.20 15.19
N PHE A 97 14.16 -45.98 14.18
CA PHE A 97 13.51 -46.15 12.90
C PHE A 97 11.99 -45.98 13.02
N SER A 98 11.45 -44.88 12.48
CA SER A 98 10.02 -44.76 12.17
C SER A 98 9.86 -44.09 10.81
N PRO A 99 9.40 -44.84 9.78
CA PRO A 99 9.36 -44.39 8.39
C PRO A 99 8.06 -43.61 8.15
N ALA A 100 7.95 -42.44 8.75
CA ALA A 100 6.89 -41.47 8.45
C ALA A 100 7.52 -40.18 7.92
N ILE A 101 8.10 -40.30 6.72
CA ILE A 101 7.83 -39.39 5.60
C ILE A 101 7.71 -37.92 6.04
N LEU A 102 8.80 -37.39 6.58
CA LEU A 102 9.72 -36.46 5.90
C LEU A 102 9.11 -35.65 4.74
N LYS A 103 7.94 -35.04 4.94
CA LYS A 103 7.31 -34.06 4.04
C LYS A 103 7.69 -32.62 4.41
N CYS A 104 8.91 -32.45 4.89
CA CYS A 104 9.46 -31.18 5.34
C CYS A 104 10.98 -31.07 5.09
N CYS A 105 11.45 -31.63 3.98
CA CYS A 105 12.64 -31.10 3.33
C CYS A 105 12.36 -30.89 1.84
#